data_AF-A0A832ZBH6-F1
#
_entry.id   AF-A0A832ZBH6-F1
#
_cell.length_a   1.000
_cell.length_b   1.000
_cell.length_c   1.000
_cell.angle_alpha   90.00
_cell.angle_beta   90.00
_cell.angle_gamma   90.00
#
_symmetry.space_group_name_H-M   'P 1'
#
loop_
_entity.id
_entity.type
_entity.pdbx_description
1 polymer ?
#
loop_
_entity_poly.entity_id
_entity_poly.type
_entity_poly.pdbx_seq_one_letter_code
_entity_poly.pdbx_strand_id
1 'polypeptide(L)' 'EREFVAQAYDEDRSIEETLDLGWELLAILPESELKRIEPKYIRKYHPKYRHAS' A
#
# COMPACT_ATOMS: atom_id res chain seq x y z
N GLU A 1 -6.83 19.78 9.14
CA GLU A 1 -8.16 19.63 8.52
C GLU A 1 -8.32 20.33 7.15
N ARG A 2 -7.23 20.69 6.43
CA ARG A 2 -7.32 21.28 5.09
C ARG A 2 -6.63 20.49 3.97
N GLU A 3 -6.03 19.34 4.29
CA GLU A 3 -5.35 18.50 3.29
C GLU A 3 -6.23 17.35 2.76
N PHE A 4 -7.37 17.09 3.41
CA PHE A 4 -8.27 15.99 3.02
C PHE A 4 -9.33 16.38 1.98
N VAL A 5 -9.58 17.69 1.78
CA VAL A 5 -10.66 18.21 0.92
C VAL A 5 -10.13 18.72 -0.43
N ALA A 6 -8.81 18.77 -0.62
CA ALA A 6 -8.17 19.33 -1.82
C ALA A 6 -7.69 18.27 -2.82
N GLN A 7 -8.21 17.04 -2.78
CA GLN A 7 -8.02 16.13 -3.91
C GLN A 7 -8.85 16.65 -5.07
N ALA A 8 -8.17 17.45 -5.90
CA ALA A 8 -8.65 17.93 -7.16
C ALA A 8 -9.22 16.75 -7.95
N TYR A 9 -10.23 17.03 -8.74
CA TYR A 9 -10.96 16.12 -9.63
C TYR A 9 -10.07 15.36 -10.65
N ASP A 10 -8.75 15.53 -10.58
CA ASP A 10 -7.73 15.15 -11.55
C ASP A 10 -6.40 14.73 -10.85
N GLU A 11 -6.48 14.07 -9.70
CA GLU A 11 -5.30 13.46 -9.09
C GLU A 11 -4.97 12.21 -9.92
N ASP A 12 -4.15 12.40 -10.95
CA ASP A 12 -3.64 11.37 -11.87
C ASP A 12 -2.69 10.43 -11.11
N ARG A 13 -3.26 9.62 -10.20
CA ARG A 13 -2.50 8.65 -9.43
C ARG A 13 -1.93 7.61 -10.37
N SER A 14 -0.61 7.48 -10.36
CA SER A 14 0.05 6.37 -11.02
C SER A 14 -0.44 5.03 -10.46
N ILE A 15 -0.31 3.97 -11.26
CA ILE A 15 -0.63 2.62 -10.79
C ILE A 15 0.28 2.23 -9.62
N GLU A 16 1.51 2.72 -9.61
CA GLU A 16 2.48 2.56 -8.54
C GLU A 16 1.98 3.19 -7.22
N GLU A 17 1.54 4.44 -7.24
CA GLU A 17 0.99 5.11 -6.04
C GLU A 17 -0.26 4.39 -5.53
N THR A 18 -1.12 3.94 -6.44
CA THR A 18 -2.32 3.17 -6.06
C THR A 18 -1.96 1.85 -5.38
N LEU A 19 -0.96 1.14 -5.90
CA LEU A 19 -0.49 -0.11 -5.31
C LEU A 19 0.21 0.12 -3.97
N ASP A 20 1.00 1.19 -3.85
CA ASP A 20 1.66 1.56 -2.59
C ASP A 20 0.63 1.85 -1.50
N LEU A 21 -0.42 2.63 -1.79
CA LEU A 21 -1.55 2.85 -0.87
C LEU A 21 -2.26 1.54 -0.50
N GLY A 22 -2.45 0.64 -1.47
CA GLY A 22 -3.03 -0.69 -1.22
C GLY A 22 -2.20 -1.51 -0.24
N TRP A 23 -0.86 -1.47 -0.35
CA TRP A 23 0.05 -2.17 0.55
C TRP A 23 0.07 -1.56 1.96
N GLU A 24 -0.04 -0.24 2.10
CA GLU A 24 -0.19 0.42 3.40
C GLU A 24 -1.48 -0.03 4.11
N LEU A 25 -2.60 -0.13 3.39
CA LEU A 25 -3.85 -0.63 3.95
C LEU A 25 -3.77 -2.11 4.36
N LEU A 26 -3.14 -2.95 3.53
CA LEU A 26 -2.95 -4.37 3.84
C LEU A 26 -2.03 -4.61 5.04
N ALA A 27 -1.09 -3.69 5.30
CA ALA A 27 -0.15 -3.79 6.43
C ALA A 27 -0.83 -3.69 7.81
N ILE A 28 -2.07 -3.23 7.87
CA ILE A 28 -2.88 -3.20 9.10
C ILE A 28 -3.28 -4.63 9.52
N LEU A 29 -3.39 -5.55 8.55
CA LEU A 29 -3.76 -6.93 8.80
C LEU A 29 -2.53 -7.77 9.20
N PRO A 30 -2.70 -8.82 10.03
CA PRO A 30 -1.65 -9.81 10.22
C PRO A 30 -1.26 -10.46 8.90
N GLU A 31 0.03 -10.69 8.68
CA GLU A 31 0.56 -11.31 7.46
C GLU A 31 -0.07 -12.69 7.18
N SER A 32 -0.47 -13.42 8.22
CA SER A 32 -1.18 -14.71 8.11
C SER A 32 -2.55 -14.61 7.44
N GLU A 33 -3.16 -13.42 7.39
CA GLU A 33 -4.44 -13.17 6.71
C GLU A 33 -4.28 -12.82 5.22
N LEU A 34 -3.06 -12.57 4.75
CA LEU A 34 -2.77 -12.26 3.34
C LEU A 34 -2.73 -13.52 2.45
N LYS A 35 -3.71 -14.42 2.62
CA LYS A 35 -3.77 -15.77 2.02
C LYS A 35 -3.85 -15.80 0.49
N ARG A 36 -4.22 -14.67 -0.13
CA ARG A 36 -4.37 -14.53 -1.58
C ARG A 36 -3.15 -13.92 -2.28
N ILE A 37 -2.12 -13.55 -1.52
CA ILE A 37 -0.92 -12.92 -2.06
C ILE A 37 0.24 -13.89 -1.90
N GLU A 38 0.95 -14.18 -2.99
CA GLU A 38 2.10 -15.08 -2.91
C GLU A 38 3.18 -14.52 -1.96
N PRO A 39 3.84 -15.36 -1.13
CA PRO A 39 4.85 -14.91 -0.17
C PRO A 39 5.99 -14.10 -0.80
N LYS A 40 6.34 -14.38 -2.05
CA LYS A 40 7.37 -13.63 -2.80
C LYS A 40 7.02 -12.16 -3.00
N TYR A 41 5.73 -11.84 -3.15
CA TYR A 41 5.25 -10.47 -3.31
C TYR A 41 5.10 -9.77 -1.97
N ILE A 42 4.66 -10.47 -0.94
CA ILE A 42 4.65 -9.95 0.44
C ILE A 42 6.05 -9.50 0.83
N ARG A 43 7.07 -10.36 0.66
CA ARG A 43 8.46 -10.00 0.98
C ARG A 43 9.01 -8.82 0.16
N LYS A 44 8.55 -8.66 -1.07
CA LYS A 44 9.06 -7.64 -1.99
C LYS A 44 8.40 -6.27 -1.78
N TYR A 45 7.11 -6.24 -1.45
CA TYR A 45 6.32 -5.01 -1.51
C TYR A 45 5.69 -4.62 -0.17
N HIS A 46 5.51 -5.54 0.78
CA HIS A 46 4.88 -5.22 2.05
C HIS A 46 5.75 -4.22 2.85
N PRO A 47 5.18 -3.14 3.42
CA PRO A 47 5.93 -2.05 4.06
C PRO A 47 6.91 -2.54 5.14
N LYS A 48 6.49 -3.53 5.94
CA LYS A 48 7.31 -4.26 6.93
C LYS A 48 8.68 -4.74 6.42
N TYR A 49 8.79 -5.13 5.15
CA TYR A 49 10.03 -5.65 4.56
C TYR A 49 10.73 -4.63 3.67
N ARG A 50 9.99 -3.68 3.08
CA ARG A 50 10.53 -2.64 2.20
C ARG A 50 11.34 -1.57 2.94
N HIS A 51 11.01 -1.28 4.19
CA HIS A 51 11.65 -0.24 5.01
C HIS A 51 12.74 -0.78 5.95
N ALA A 52 13.05 -2.09 5.87
CA ALA A 52 14.18 -2.66 6.57
C ALA A 52 15.48 -2.31 5.83
N SER A 53 15.98 -1.09 6.05
CA SER A 53 17.30 -0.61 5.67
C SER A 53 17.81 0.33 6.75
#